data_AF-A0A0D6LFU8-F1
#
_entry.id   AF-A0A0D6LFU8-F1
#
_cell.length_a   1.000
_cell.length_b   1.000
_cell.length_c   1.000
_cell.angle_alpha   90.00
_cell.angle_beta   90.00
_cell.angle_gamma   90.00
#
_symmetry.space_group_name_H-M   'P 1'
#
loop_
_entity.id
_entity.type
_entity.pdbx_description
1 polymer ?
#
loop_
_entity_poly.entity_id
_entity_poly.type
_entity_poly.pdbx_seq_one_letter_code
_entity_poly.pdbx_strand_id
1 'polypeptide(L)'
;MKWRDQKMLGSSDDLVDQSWDCDLEQAARSQLCDGMELKDTYGVVYNVIIEPNSSQNVTIDIVLEELRYWWKEAKIADLSVDPKYIFLKNDAFGTMAYAKSTRFACTYGSCLIGEVLQCVYDQKPAEDELLYQKAAAPEDICTACSGSTQCVNYLCKSKNPESSTTGTALFPQLHEIQRLHN
;
A
#
# COMPACT_ATOMS: atom_id res chain seq x y z
N MET A 1 9.21 -9.69 -1.69
CA MET A 1 9.61 -9.16 -0.37
C MET A 1 9.47 -10.29 0.66
N LYS A 2 10.48 -10.58 1.48
CA LYS A 2 10.40 -11.62 2.53
C LYS A 2 10.16 -10.87 3.84
N TRP A 3 8.94 -10.92 4.38
CA TRP A 3 8.47 -10.23 5.60
C TRP A 3 9.18 -10.65 6.91
N ARG A 4 10.36 -11.27 6.82
CA ARG A 4 10.97 -12.11 7.85
C ARG A 4 11.94 -11.39 8.78
N ASP A 5 12.17 -10.09 8.59
CA ASP A 5 12.96 -9.30 9.54
C ASP A 5 12.06 -8.88 10.72
N GLN A 6 11.66 -9.88 11.50
CA GLN A 6 10.76 -9.85 12.67
C GLN A 6 11.14 -8.83 13.76
N LYS A 7 12.32 -8.21 13.66
CA LYS A 7 12.76 -7.18 14.59
C LYS A 7 12.17 -5.78 14.30
N MET A 8 11.59 -5.60 13.11
CA MET A 8 11.25 -4.28 12.57
C MET A 8 9.82 -3.82 12.87
N LEU A 9 8.86 -4.73 12.95
CA LEU A 9 7.44 -4.37 13.14
C LEU A 9 6.92 -4.64 14.56
N GLY A 10 7.67 -5.36 15.39
CA GLY A 10 7.01 -6.07 16.49
C GLY A 10 6.04 -7.13 15.93
N SER A 11 5.70 -8.11 16.75
CA SER A 11 4.71 -9.11 16.38
C SER A 11 3.34 -8.43 16.22
N SER A 12 2.61 -8.69 15.13
CA SER A 12 1.21 -8.25 14.93
C SER A 12 0.28 -9.45 14.89
N ASP A 13 -0.94 -9.29 15.38
CA ASP A 13 -1.98 -10.32 15.34
C ASP A 13 -3.00 -10.14 14.20
N ASP A 14 -3.03 -8.99 13.53
CA ASP A 14 -4.06 -8.60 12.54
C ASP A 14 -3.55 -8.17 11.14
N LEU A 15 -2.23 -8.15 10.88
CA LEU A 15 -1.70 -7.77 9.57
C LEU A 15 -2.25 -8.64 8.42
N VAL A 16 -2.71 -8.00 7.35
CA VAL A 16 -3.36 -8.63 6.19
C VAL A 16 -2.40 -8.76 4.99
N ASP A 17 -2.53 -9.83 4.23
CA ASP A 17 -1.92 -9.95 2.89
C ASP A 17 -2.80 -9.22 1.86
N GLN A 18 -2.32 -8.06 1.41
CA GLN A 18 -3.06 -7.22 0.49
C GLN A 18 -3.08 -7.82 -0.92
N SER A 19 -4.23 -7.73 -1.60
CA SER A 19 -4.40 -8.16 -2.98
C SER A 19 -4.25 -7.01 -3.98
N TRP A 20 -3.74 -7.31 -5.17
CA TRP A 20 -3.73 -6.36 -6.28
C TRP A 20 -5.15 -6.05 -6.75
N ASP A 21 -5.47 -4.76 -6.95
CA ASP A 21 -6.78 -4.30 -7.41
C ASP A 21 -6.63 -3.42 -8.67
N CYS A 22 -7.23 -3.85 -9.77
CA CYS A 22 -7.14 -3.16 -11.07
C CYS A 22 -7.83 -1.79 -11.08
N ASP A 23 -8.87 -1.58 -10.28
CA ASP A 23 -9.56 -0.30 -10.20
C ASP A 23 -8.67 0.72 -9.46
N LEU A 24 -7.96 0.27 -8.42
CA LEU A 24 -6.92 1.07 -7.76
C LEU A 24 -5.74 1.34 -8.69
N GLU A 25 -5.36 0.40 -9.56
CA GLU A 25 -4.29 0.60 -10.55
C GLU A 25 -4.68 1.70 -11.55
N GLN A 26 -5.93 1.67 -12.01
CA GLN A 26 -6.47 2.69 -12.91
C GLN A 26 -6.55 4.05 -12.21
N ALA A 27 -6.97 4.11 -10.95
CA ALA A 27 -6.96 5.33 -10.15
C ALA A 27 -5.53 5.87 -9.94
N ALA A 28 -4.57 5.00 -9.64
CA ALA A 28 -3.16 5.37 -9.53
C ALA A 28 -2.63 5.97 -10.83
N ARG A 29 -3.05 5.43 -11.99
CA ARG A 29 -2.64 5.89 -13.32
C ARG A 29 -3.29 7.19 -13.73
N SER A 30 -4.58 7.40 -13.43
CA SER A 30 -5.28 8.63 -13.81
C SER A 30 -4.78 9.86 -13.05
N GLN A 31 -4.18 9.65 -11.87
CA GLN A 31 -3.68 10.70 -10.98
C GLN A 31 -2.15 10.74 -10.92
N LEU A 32 -1.49 9.94 -11.76
CA LEU A 32 -0.05 9.96 -11.87
C LEU A 32 0.39 11.36 -12.32
N CYS A 33 1.40 11.92 -11.66
CA CYS A 33 1.89 13.31 -11.82
C CYS A 33 1.05 14.42 -11.19
N ASP A 34 -0.22 14.17 -10.84
CA ASP A 34 -1.11 15.18 -10.24
C ASP A 34 -1.18 15.10 -8.70
N GLY A 35 -0.71 13.98 -8.14
CA GLY A 35 -0.17 13.84 -6.78
C GLY A 35 -1.11 14.04 -5.58
N MET A 36 -2.36 14.50 -5.76
CA MET A 36 -3.15 15.01 -4.63
C MET A 36 -4.64 14.68 -4.56
N GLU A 37 -5.36 14.33 -5.64
CA GLU A 37 -6.84 14.23 -5.52
C GLU A 37 -7.36 12.97 -4.80
N LEU A 38 -6.54 11.94 -4.62
CA LEU A 38 -6.95 10.69 -3.97
C LEU A 38 -6.69 10.65 -2.46
N LYS A 39 -5.90 11.59 -1.92
CA LYS A 39 -5.35 11.52 -0.56
C LYS A 39 -6.37 11.71 0.56
N ASP A 40 -7.59 12.14 0.25
CA ASP A 40 -8.66 12.30 1.24
C ASP A 40 -9.32 10.96 1.59
N THR A 41 -9.29 9.99 0.67
CA THR A 41 -10.00 8.71 0.81
C THR A 41 -9.06 7.51 0.75
N TYR A 42 -7.97 7.61 0.00
CA TYR A 42 -7.02 6.53 -0.25
C TYR A 42 -5.67 6.79 0.40
N GLY A 43 -4.97 5.72 0.76
CA GLY A 43 -3.55 5.80 1.07
C GLY A 43 -2.79 6.01 -0.23
N VAL A 44 -1.97 7.05 -0.34
CA VAL A 44 -1.20 7.33 -1.56
C VAL A 44 0.23 7.65 -1.19
N VAL A 45 1.15 6.85 -1.72
CA VAL A 45 2.60 7.05 -1.58
C VAL A 45 3.20 7.12 -2.97
N TYR A 46 4.12 8.05 -3.18
CA TYR A 46 4.80 8.20 -4.45
C TYR A 46 6.19 8.76 -4.23
N ASN A 47 7.09 8.49 -5.17
CA ASN A 47 8.40 9.12 -5.26
C ASN A 47 8.87 9.18 -6.71
N VAL A 48 9.74 10.14 -7.00
CA VAL A 48 10.53 10.15 -8.24
C VAL A 48 11.58 9.07 -8.12
N ILE A 49 11.52 8.06 -9.00
CA ILE A 49 12.44 6.93 -9.02
C ILE A 49 13.55 7.09 -10.07
N ILE A 50 13.36 8.00 -11.03
CA ILE A 50 14.39 8.40 -12.00
C ILE A 50 14.25 9.91 -12.24
N GLU A 51 15.35 10.64 -12.05
CA GLU A 51 15.44 12.09 -12.25
C GLU A 51 15.14 12.50 -13.72
N PRO A 52 14.65 13.73 -13.95
CA PRO A 52 14.35 14.20 -15.30
C PRO A 52 15.64 14.29 -16.14
N ASN A 53 15.52 14.01 -17.44
CA ASN A 53 16.62 13.95 -18.42
C ASN A 53 17.61 12.78 -18.24
N SER A 54 17.34 11.84 -17.34
CA SER A 54 18.06 10.57 -17.31
C SER A 54 17.76 9.75 -18.57
N SER A 55 18.76 9.03 -19.09
CA SER A 55 18.57 8.05 -20.16
C SER A 55 18.21 6.65 -19.63
N GLN A 56 17.99 6.52 -18.32
CA GLN A 56 17.67 5.26 -17.68
C GLN A 56 16.19 4.92 -17.85
N ASN A 57 15.90 3.65 -18.13
CA ASN A 57 14.53 3.14 -18.14
C ASN A 57 14.17 2.57 -16.76
N VAL A 58 12.88 2.61 -16.41
CA VAL A 58 12.35 1.95 -15.22
C VAL A 58 12.56 0.44 -15.33
N THR A 59 13.19 -0.15 -14.32
CA THR A 59 13.39 -1.60 -14.18
C THR A 59 12.74 -2.12 -12.91
N ILE A 60 12.53 -3.43 -12.85
CA ILE A 60 12.03 -4.09 -11.64
C ILE A 60 12.93 -3.82 -10.42
N ASP A 61 14.24 -3.71 -10.63
CA ASP A 61 15.20 -3.48 -9.54
C ASP A 61 15.06 -2.08 -8.94
N ILE A 62 14.84 -1.06 -9.77
CA ILE A 62 14.57 0.32 -9.34
C ILE A 62 13.28 0.36 -8.52
N VAL A 63 12.20 -0.27 -9.01
CA VAL A 63 10.93 -0.34 -8.28
C VAL A 63 11.11 -1.07 -6.94
N LEU A 64 11.82 -2.20 -6.92
CA LEU A 64 12.09 -2.95 -5.68
C LEU A 64 13.00 -2.18 -4.72
N GLU A 65 13.93 -1.36 -5.21
CA GLU A 65 14.74 -0.47 -4.39
C GLU A 65 13.88 0.58 -3.69
N GLU A 66 12.96 1.22 -4.41
CA GLU A 66 12.04 2.22 -3.86
C GLU A 66 11.11 1.61 -2.81
N LEU A 67 10.49 0.45 -3.10
CA LEU A 67 9.65 -0.25 -2.12
C LEU A 67 10.43 -0.64 -0.85
N ARG A 68 11.72 -0.99 -1.00
CA ARG A 68 12.61 -1.25 0.14
C ARG A 68 13.00 0.03 0.88
N TYR A 69 13.08 1.16 0.19
CA TYR A 69 13.33 2.46 0.80
C TYR A 69 12.15 2.88 1.68
N TRP A 70 10.91 2.87 1.15
CA TRP A 70 9.69 3.13 1.92
C TRP A 70 9.60 2.22 3.16
N TRP A 71 9.87 0.92 2.99
CA TRP A 71 9.82 -0.03 4.11
C TRP A 71 10.84 0.24 5.22
N LYS A 72 11.95 0.94 4.93
CA LYS A 72 12.98 1.27 5.94
C LYS A 72 12.54 2.36 6.91
N GLU A 73 11.48 3.12 6.62
CA GLU A 73 10.93 4.11 7.55
C GLU A 73 10.47 3.48 8.88
N ALA A 74 10.21 2.17 8.89
CA ALA A 74 9.99 1.39 10.11
C ALA A 74 11.15 1.46 11.11
N LYS A 75 12.39 1.74 10.66
CA LYS A 75 13.54 1.95 11.56
C LYS A 75 13.57 3.35 12.16
N ILE A 76 12.91 4.28 11.50
CA ILE A 76 12.90 5.71 11.87
C ILE A 76 11.83 5.94 12.95
N ALA A 77 10.69 5.27 12.81
CA ALA A 77 9.65 5.24 13.83
C ALA A 77 9.99 4.23 14.94
N ASP A 78 9.84 4.60 16.21
CA ASP A 78 9.92 3.64 17.32
C ASP A 78 8.61 2.85 17.44
N LEU A 79 8.41 1.94 16.48
CA LEU A 79 7.22 1.08 16.40
C LEU A 79 7.18 -0.01 17.49
N SER A 80 8.23 -0.09 18.31
CA SER A 80 8.36 -1.12 19.34
C SER A 80 7.44 -0.87 20.54
N VAL A 81 7.06 0.39 20.79
CA VAL A 81 6.13 0.80 21.84
C VAL A 81 4.71 0.77 21.30
N ASP A 82 4.38 1.72 20.42
CA ASP A 82 3.10 1.81 19.71
C ASP A 82 3.38 1.94 18.20
N PRO A 83 2.85 1.06 17.34
CA PRO A 83 3.04 1.15 15.90
C PRO A 83 2.12 2.22 15.30
N LYS A 84 2.32 3.48 15.68
CA LYS A 84 1.50 4.62 15.23
C LYS A 84 1.94 5.16 13.89
N TYR A 85 0.97 5.65 13.13
CA TYR A 85 1.19 6.49 11.95
C TYR A 85 1.58 7.90 12.38
N ILE A 86 2.69 8.38 11.83
CA ILE A 86 3.22 9.73 12.02
C ILE A 86 3.65 10.22 10.65
N PHE A 87 2.83 11.08 10.02
CA PHE A 87 3.01 11.50 8.63
C PHE A 87 4.45 11.95 8.30
N LEU A 88 5.08 12.72 9.20
CA LEU A 88 6.44 13.24 8.94
C LEU A 88 7.57 12.22 9.17
N LYS A 89 7.29 11.00 9.63
CA LYS A 89 8.31 10.01 10.00
C LYS A 89 8.19 8.67 9.28
N ASN A 90 6.96 8.23 9.02
CA ASN A 90 6.70 6.90 8.46
C ASN A 90 5.49 6.89 7.51
N ASP A 91 5.28 7.94 6.72
CA ASP A 91 4.13 8.00 5.80
C ASP A 91 4.09 6.79 4.85
N ALA A 92 5.22 6.51 4.20
CA ALA A 92 5.28 5.46 3.19
C ALA A 92 5.18 4.08 3.82
N PHE A 93 5.96 3.82 4.87
CA PHE A 93 5.84 2.57 5.61
C PHE A 93 4.45 2.39 6.22
N GLY A 94 3.91 3.43 6.83
CA GLY A 94 2.64 3.39 7.53
C GLY A 94 1.49 3.10 6.58
N THR A 95 1.47 3.75 5.42
CA THR A 95 0.50 3.43 4.37
C THR A 95 0.64 1.99 3.89
N MET A 96 1.86 1.50 3.66
CA MET A 96 2.10 0.10 3.23
C MET A 96 1.70 -0.94 4.29
N ALA A 97 1.91 -0.63 5.57
CA ALA A 97 1.74 -1.56 6.69
C ALA A 97 0.37 -1.45 7.39
N TYR A 98 -0.53 -0.58 6.91
CA TYR A 98 -1.81 -0.34 7.55
C TYR A 98 -2.73 -1.57 7.44
N ALA A 99 -2.99 -2.26 8.55
CA ALA A 99 -3.71 -3.53 8.60
C ALA A 99 -5.16 -3.43 8.09
N LYS A 100 -5.78 -2.24 8.13
CA LYS A 100 -7.11 -2.02 7.59
C LYS A 100 -7.12 -1.93 6.06
N SER A 101 -5.98 -1.65 5.42
CA SER A 101 -5.89 -1.72 3.97
C SER A 101 -5.77 -3.19 3.55
N THR A 102 -6.63 -3.59 2.62
CA THR A 102 -6.70 -4.97 2.12
C THR A 102 -6.36 -5.07 0.64
N ARG A 103 -6.34 -3.93 -0.05
CA ARG A 103 -6.14 -3.85 -1.50
C ARG A 103 -5.25 -2.68 -1.83
N PHE A 104 -4.38 -2.90 -2.81
CA PHE A 104 -3.48 -1.87 -3.30
C PHE A 104 -3.18 -2.10 -4.78
N ALA A 105 -2.67 -1.07 -5.43
CA ALA A 105 -2.01 -1.21 -6.72
C ALA A 105 -1.01 -0.08 -6.92
N CYS A 106 -0.06 -0.32 -7.80
CA CYS A 106 0.97 0.66 -8.14
C CYS A 106 1.03 0.88 -9.64
N THR A 107 1.49 2.04 -10.04
CA THR A 107 1.81 2.38 -11.41
C THR A 107 3.08 3.21 -11.47
N TYR A 108 3.70 3.29 -12.64
CA TYR A 108 4.81 4.20 -12.87
C TYR A 108 4.66 4.90 -14.22
N GLY A 109 5.32 6.05 -14.36
CA GLY A 109 5.40 6.73 -15.64
C GLY A 109 6.04 8.11 -15.55
N SER A 110 6.23 8.70 -16.72
CA SER A 110 6.96 9.95 -16.90
C SER A 110 6.13 11.17 -16.51
N CYS A 111 6.69 11.99 -15.63
CA CYS A 111 6.20 13.30 -15.23
C CYS A 111 7.25 14.38 -15.55
N LEU A 112 6.88 15.67 -15.44
CA LEU A 112 7.85 16.77 -15.58
C LEU A 112 9.02 16.68 -14.59
N ILE A 113 8.79 16.03 -13.45
CA ILE A 113 9.76 15.84 -12.37
C ILE A 113 10.58 14.54 -12.51
N GLY A 114 10.40 13.77 -13.59
CA GLY A 114 11.07 12.48 -13.79
C GLY A 114 10.09 11.29 -13.86
N GLU A 115 10.61 10.07 -13.81
CA GLU A 115 9.78 8.86 -13.69
C GLU A 115 9.29 8.74 -12.25
N VAL A 116 7.97 8.67 -12.07
CA VAL A 116 7.33 8.56 -10.76
C VAL A 116 6.80 7.15 -10.58
N LEU A 117 7.05 6.55 -9.41
CA LEU A 117 6.32 5.39 -8.92
C LEU A 117 5.24 5.89 -7.95
N GLN A 118 4.00 5.46 -8.15
CA GLN A 118 2.87 5.78 -7.29
C GLN A 118 2.11 4.51 -6.91
N CYS A 119 1.81 4.34 -5.63
CA CYS A 119 0.96 3.27 -5.10
C CYS A 119 -0.24 3.85 -4.39
N VAL A 120 -1.40 3.22 -4.61
CA VAL A 120 -2.70 3.58 -4.03
C VAL A 120 -3.24 2.41 -3.24
N TYR A 121 -3.74 2.69 -2.05
CA TYR A 121 -4.25 1.74 -1.06
C TYR A 121 -5.71 2.06 -0.75
N ASP A 122 -6.54 1.04 -0.60
CA ASP A 122 -7.99 1.20 -0.36
C ASP A 122 -8.35 1.85 0.98
N GLN A 123 -7.38 2.01 1.88
CA GLN A 123 -7.53 2.70 3.15
C GLN A 123 -6.29 3.56 3.44
N LYS A 124 -6.49 4.63 4.21
CA LYS A 124 -5.45 5.55 4.67
C LYS A 124 -5.45 5.60 6.20
N PRO A 125 -4.29 5.50 6.87
CA PRO A 125 -4.20 5.73 8.31
C PRO A 125 -4.37 7.21 8.66
N ALA A 126 -5.04 7.51 9.77
CA ALA A 126 -5.05 8.85 10.35
C ALA A 126 -3.79 9.09 11.22
N GLU A 127 -3.42 10.36 11.42
CA GLU A 127 -2.35 10.74 12.36
C GLU A 127 -2.60 10.13 13.74
N ASP A 128 -1.55 9.59 14.36
CA ASP A 128 -1.55 8.88 15.65
C ASP A 128 -2.37 7.57 15.68
N GLU A 129 -2.95 7.14 14.56
CA GLU A 129 -3.66 5.86 14.47
C GLU A 129 -2.67 4.69 14.54
N LEU A 130 -3.08 3.60 15.19
CA LEU A 130 -2.34 2.34 15.13
C LEU A 130 -2.38 1.77 13.72
N LEU A 131 -1.20 1.48 13.16
CA LEU A 131 -1.04 0.85 11.86
C LEU A 131 -1.53 -0.60 11.88
N TYR A 132 -1.29 -1.30 12.98
CA TYR A 132 -1.67 -2.68 13.22
C TYR A 132 -1.76 -2.92 14.73
N GLN A 133 -2.48 -3.96 15.13
CA GLN A 133 -2.48 -4.43 16.50
C GLN A 133 -1.21 -5.24 16.78
N LYS A 134 -0.64 -4.98 17.95
CA LYS A 134 0.57 -5.67 18.42
C LYS A 134 0.16 -6.93 19.16
N ALA A 135 0.73 -8.06 18.74
CA ALA A 135 0.60 -9.31 19.47
C ALA A 135 1.31 -9.22 20.82
N ALA A 136 0.65 -9.67 21.89
CA ALA A 136 1.20 -9.64 23.25
C ALA A 136 2.38 -10.60 23.40
N ALA A 137 2.33 -11.76 22.73
CA ALA A 137 3.40 -12.73 22.63
C ALA A 137 3.54 -13.29 21.20
N PRO A 138 4.68 -13.91 20.84
CA PRO A 138 4.86 -14.51 19.51
C PRO A 138 3.80 -15.55 19.13
N GLU A 139 3.25 -16.27 20.10
CA GLU A 139 2.15 -17.22 19.94
C GLU A 139 0.81 -16.56 19.62
N ASP A 140 0.65 -15.27 19.94
CA ASP A 140 -0.57 -14.51 19.67
C ASP A 140 -0.60 -13.96 18.23
N ILE A 141 0.49 -14.10 17.48
CA ILE A 141 0.52 -13.70 16.07
C ILE A 141 -0.58 -14.43 15.32
N CYS A 142 -1.32 -13.69 14.49
CA CYS A 142 -2.50 -14.14 13.76
C CYS A 142 -3.72 -14.58 14.59
N THR A 143 -3.74 -14.38 15.91
CA THR A 143 -4.92 -14.72 16.71
C THR A 143 -6.13 -13.83 16.40
N ALA A 144 -5.89 -12.63 15.89
CA ALA A 144 -6.93 -11.71 15.43
C ALA A 144 -7.32 -11.91 13.95
N CYS A 145 -6.72 -12.86 13.22
CA CYS A 145 -7.16 -13.22 11.88
C CYS A 145 -8.62 -13.71 11.89
N SER A 146 -9.44 -13.18 10.97
CA SER A 146 -10.84 -13.58 10.85
C SER A 146 -10.99 -15.05 10.44
N GLY A 147 -12.13 -15.68 10.77
CA GLY A 147 -12.38 -17.09 10.46
C GLY A 147 -12.34 -17.45 8.96
N SER A 148 -12.50 -16.48 8.07
CA SER A 148 -12.39 -16.64 6.61
C SER A 148 -10.94 -16.53 6.09
N THR A 149 -9.98 -16.26 6.97
CA THR A 149 -8.56 -16.11 6.65
C THR A 149 -7.70 -17.19 7.32
N GLN A 150 -6.51 -17.43 6.76
CA GLN A 150 -5.48 -18.32 7.26
C GLN A 150 -4.19 -17.53 7.49
N CYS A 151 -3.46 -17.85 8.54
CA CYS A 151 -2.16 -17.25 8.82
C CYS A 151 -1.09 -17.88 7.92
N VAL A 152 -0.47 -17.09 7.04
CA VAL A 152 0.62 -17.53 6.18
C VAL A 152 1.76 -16.53 6.27
N ASN A 153 2.92 -16.97 6.76
CA ASN A 153 4.09 -16.11 7.00
C ASN A 153 3.74 -14.87 7.85
N TYR A 154 2.96 -15.05 8.92
CA TYR A 154 2.54 -13.99 9.85
C TYR A 154 1.58 -12.94 9.25
N LEU A 155 0.87 -13.28 8.17
CA LEU A 155 -0.15 -12.45 7.54
C LEU A 155 -1.48 -13.21 7.46
N CYS A 156 -2.59 -12.53 7.72
CA CYS A 156 -3.94 -13.03 7.47
C CYS A 156 -4.21 -13.03 5.96
N LYS A 157 -4.31 -14.21 5.35
CA LYS A 157 -4.63 -14.41 3.94
C LYS A 157 -6.02 -14.98 3.76
N SER A 158 -6.78 -14.54 2.75
CA SER A 158 -8.07 -15.18 2.44
C SER A 158 -7.89 -16.69 2.17
N LYS A 159 -8.77 -17.53 2.74
CA LYS A 159 -8.79 -18.97 2.46
C LYS A 159 -9.23 -19.28 1.02
N ASN A 160 -10.07 -18.42 0.44
CA ASN A 160 -10.58 -18.54 -0.93
C ASN A 160 -10.28 -17.24 -1.71
N PRO A 161 -9.05 -17.06 -2.22
CA PRO A 161 -8.67 -15.85 -2.94
C PRO A 161 -9.49 -15.64 -4.25
N GLU A 162 -9.96 -16.71 -4.89
CA GLU A 162 -10.70 -16.65 -6.16
C GLU A 162 -12.19 -16.28 -6.03
N SER A 163 -12.76 -16.30 -4.83
CA SER A 163 -14.19 -15.95 -4.64
C SER A 163 -14.43 -14.47 -4.33
N SER A 164 -13.36 -13.65 -4.26
CA SER A 164 -13.45 -12.21 -3.96
C SER A 164 -13.60 -11.32 -5.20
N THR A 165 -13.87 -11.90 -6.38
CA THR A 165 -14.40 -11.15 -7.53
C THR A 165 -15.87 -10.81 -7.28
N THR A 166 -16.13 -10.02 -6.24
CA THR A 166 -17.34 -9.20 -6.17
C THR A 166 -16.94 -7.77 -6.53
N GLY A 167 -16.32 -7.63 -7.70
CA GLY A 167 -16.42 -6.40 -8.48
C GLY A 167 -17.85 -6.30 -8.99
N THR A 168 -18.80 -6.05 -8.09
CA THR A 168 -20.15 -5.64 -8.47
C THR A 168 -20.04 -4.21 -8.98
N ALA A 169 -19.81 -4.13 -10.30
CA ALA A 169 -20.29 -3.10 -11.21
C ALA A 169 -20.43 -1.67 -10.65
N LEU A 170 -19.37 -0.86 -10.84
CA LEU A 170 -19.53 0.58 -11.14
C LEU A 170 -19.15 0.90 -12.60
N PHE A 171 -19.14 -0.12 -13.45
CA PHE A 171 -18.77 -0.03 -14.87
C PHE A 171 -19.79 0.59 -15.86
N PRO A 172 -20.92 1.24 -15.49
CA PRO A 172 -21.66 2.03 -16.49
C PRO A 172 -21.50 3.56 -16.42
N GLN A 173 -20.98 4.18 -15.35
CA GLN A 173 -21.10 5.66 -15.23
C GLN A 173 -19.89 6.49 -15.67
N LEU A 174 -18.74 5.89 -15.99
CA LEU A 174 -17.60 6.65 -16.55
C LEU A 174 -17.55 6.66 -18.09
N HIS A 175 -18.43 5.92 -18.77
CA HIS A 175 -18.51 5.92 -20.24
C HIS A 175 -19.31 7.10 -20.82
N GLU A 176 -20.01 7.90 -20.00
CA GLU A 176 -20.74 9.09 -20.47
C GLU A 176 -19.89 10.37 -20.48
N ILE A 177 -18.74 10.41 -19.80
CA ILE A 177 -17.89 11.62 -19.77
C ILE A 177 -16.91 11.69 -20.96
N GLN A 178 -16.57 10.55 -21.58
CA GLN A 178 -15.69 10.51 -22.77
C GLN A 178 -16.41 10.72 -24.12
N ARG A 179 -17.74 10.96 -24.13
CA ARG A 179 -18.48 11.34 -25.36
C ARG A 179 -18.76 12.85 -25.48
N LEU A 180 -18.25 13.68 -24.57
CA LEU A 180 -18.41 15.14 -24.65
C LEU A 180 -17.12 15.90 -25.01
N HIS A 181 -16.00 15.20 -25.20
CA HIS A 181 -14.76 15.80 -25.71
C HIS A 181 -14.08 14.86 -26.72
N ASN A 182 -14.75 14.63 -27.85
CA ASN A 182 -14.22 14.55 -29.23
C ASN A 182 -15.29 14.04 -30.19
#